data_AF-A0A1Y1QFA5-F1
#
_entry.id   AF-A0A1Y1QFA5-F1
#
_cell.length_a   1.000
_cell.length_b   1.000
_cell.length_c   1.000
_cell.angle_alpha   90.00
_cell.angle_beta   90.00
_cell.angle_gamma   90.00
#
_symmetry.space_group_name_H-M   'P 1'
#
loop_
_entity.id
_entity.type
_entity.pdbx_description
1 polymer ?
#
loop_
_entity_poly.entity_id
_entity_poly.type
_entity_poly.pdbx_seq_one_letter_code
_entity_poly.pdbx_strand_id
1 'polypeptide(L)' 'MSRQFRRKKYCRFTAEKITEIDYKDLDILKSFITETGKIVPSRITGTKAIYQRQLATAIKRARFLALLPYTDQHK' A
#
# COMPACT_ATOMS: atom_id res chain seq x y z
N MET A 1 20.60 15.74 14.43
CA MET A 1 19.69 14.78 13.76
C MET A 1 20.33 14.33 12.45
N SER A 2 21.05 13.21 12.45
CA SER A 2 21.72 12.72 11.24
C SER A 2 20.67 12.46 10.14
N ARG A 3 20.73 13.24 9.06
CA ARG A 3 19.98 12.94 7.84
C ARG A 3 20.67 11.73 7.21
N GLN A 4 20.34 10.52 7.68
CA GLN A 4 20.71 9.30 6.96
C GLN A 4 20.05 9.41 5.58
N PHE A 5 20.85 9.74 4.57
CA PHE A 5 20.46 9.75 3.17
C PHE A 5 20.18 8.31 2.75
N ARG A 6 18.97 7.83 3.04
CA ARG A 6 18.49 6.55 2.53
C ARG A 6 18.24 6.73 1.05
N ARG A 7 18.92 5.91 0.23
CA ARG A 7 18.71 5.83 -1.21
C ARG A 7 17.21 5.67 -1.49
N LYS A 8 16.66 6.49 -2.39
CA LYS A 8 15.26 6.37 -2.81
C LYS A 8 15.04 4.96 -3.36
N LYS A 9 14.11 4.22 -2.75
CA LYS A 9 13.64 2.94 -3.29
C LYS A 9 12.88 3.19 -4.59
N TYR A 10 12.94 2.23 -5.50
CA TYR A 10 12.17 2.29 -6.74
C TYR A 10 10.69 2.00 -6.47
N CYS A 11 9.80 2.61 -7.25
CA CYS A 11 8.38 2.36 -7.16
C CYS A 11 8.04 1.10 -7.98
N ARG A 12 7.56 0.04 -7.33
CA ARG A 12 7.19 -1.23 -7.98
C ARG A 12 6.16 -1.02 -9.11
N PHE A 13 5.09 -0.26 -8.85
CA PHE A 13 4.06 0.07 -9.84
C PHE A 13 4.58 0.76 -11.11
N THR A 14 5.63 1.57 -10.99
CA THR A 14 6.23 2.22 -12.17
C THR A 14 7.06 1.24 -12.98
N ALA A 15 7.74 0.29 -12.33
CA ALA A 15 8.52 -0.74 -13.01
C ALA A 15 7.62 -1.75 -13.73
N GLU A 16 6.51 -2.13 -13.09
CA GLU A 16 5.52 -3.07 -13.63
C GLU A 16 4.56 -2.42 -14.66
N LYS A 17 4.70 -1.11 -14.95
CA LYS A 17 3.83 -0.33 -15.84
C LYS A 17 2.33 -0.46 -15.54
N ILE A 18 1.99 -0.60 -14.26
CA ILE A 18 0.60 -0.66 -13.82
C ILE A 18 -0.01 0.75 -13.90
N THR A 19 -1.13 0.87 -14.61
CA THR A 19 -1.84 2.14 -14.83
C THR A 19 -2.76 2.49 -13.68
N GLU A 20 -3.45 1.49 -13.12
CA GLU A 20 -4.44 1.66 -12.06
C GLU A 20 -4.37 0.49 -11.05
N ILE A 21 -4.66 0.78 -9.79
CA ILE A 21 -4.67 -0.19 -8.69
C ILE A 21 -6.14 -0.40 -8.32
N ASP A 22 -6.70 -1.57 -8.62
CA ASP A 22 -8.09 -1.90 -8.25
C ASP A 22 -8.15 -2.43 -6.80
N TYR A 23 -9.31 -2.28 -6.16
CA TYR A 23 -9.57 -2.80 -4.81
C TYR A 23 -9.76 -4.33 -4.79
N LYS A 24 -9.93 -4.94 -5.97
CA LYS A 24 -10.12 -6.38 -6.15
C LYS A 24 -8.81 -7.17 -6.14
N ASP A 25 -7.69 -6.50 -6.37
CA ASP A 25 -6.36 -7.13 -6.45
C ASP A 25 -5.77 -7.37 -5.05
N LEU A 26 -6.33 -8.35 -4.33
CA LEU A 26 -6.00 -8.59 -2.92
C LEU A 26 -4.53 -8.93 -2.70
N ASP A 27 -3.90 -9.65 -3.63
CA ASP A 27 -2.49 -10.05 -3.51
C ASP A 27 -1.56 -8.84 -3.54
N ILE A 28 -1.88 -7.86 -4.40
CA ILE A 28 -1.15 -6.60 -4.44
C ILE A 28 -1.41 -5.85 -3.14
N LEU A 29 -2.67 -5.64 -2.77
CA LEU A 29 -3.03 -4.80 -1.61
C LEU A 29 -2.49 -5.34 -0.29
N LYS A 30 -2.49 -6.67 -0.08
CA LYS A 30 -1.92 -7.32 1.12
C LYS A 30 -0.45 -6.98 1.31
N SER A 31 0.34 -6.89 0.24
CA SER A 31 1.76 -6.53 0.32
C SER A 31 2.03 -5.09 0.79
N PHE A 32 1.01 -4.22 0.79
CA PHE A 32 1.10 -2.83 1.24
C PHE A 32 0.39 -2.57 2.57
N ILE A 33 0.03 -3.63 3.29
CA ILE A 33 -0.61 -3.59 4.60
C ILE A 33 0.31 -4.28 5.62
N THR A 34 0.33 -3.79 6.85
CA THR A 34 1.04 -4.43 7.96
C THR A 34 0.23 -5.62 8.48
N GLU A 35 0.85 -6.50 9.25
CA GLU A 35 0.16 -7.61 9.93
C GLU A 35 -1.06 -7.13 10.75
N THR A 36 -0.94 -5.96 11.36
CA THR A 36 -2.01 -5.29 12.13
C THR A 36 -3.09 -4.61 11.29
N GLY A 37 -3.05 -4.71 9.97
CA GLY A 37 -4.04 -4.07 9.09
C GLY A 37 -3.79 -2.58 8.83
N LYS A 38 -2.63 -2.00 9.14
CA LYS A 38 -2.31 -0.58 8.84
C LYS A 38 -1.69 -0.43 7.44
N ILE A 39 -1.95 0.68 6.76
CA ILE A 39 -1.35 0.94 5.44
C ILE A 39 0.13 1.29 5.61
N VAL A 40 1.00 0.61 4.87
CA VAL A 40 2.44 0.87 4.92
C VAL A 40 2.76 2.22 4.27
N PRO A 41 3.51 3.12 4.94
CA PRO A 41 3.81 4.44 4.40
C PRO A 41 4.79 4.38 3.22
N SER A 42 4.68 5.36 2.31
CA SER A 42 5.49 5.47 1.08
C SER A 42 7.00 5.51 1.33
N ARG A 43 7.45 5.97 2.51
CA ARG A 43 8.87 5.97 2.89
C ARG A 43 9.47 4.57 3.03
N ILE A 44 8.65 3.55 3.29
CA ILE A 44 9.08 2.16 3.45
C ILE A 44 8.98 1.42 2.10
N THR A 45 7.87 1.63 1.39
CA THR A 45 7.54 0.94 0.13
C THR A 45 8.20 1.56 -1.10
N GLY A 46 8.56 2.85 -1.08
CA GLY A 46 9.14 3.55 -2.23
C GLY A 46 8.12 3.91 -3.32
N THR A 47 6.82 3.83 -3.02
CA THR A 47 5.75 4.16 -3.95
C THR A 47 5.71 5.66 -4.25
N LYS A 48 5.43 6.04 -5.51
CA LYS A 48 5.19 7.46 -5.85
C LYS A 48 3.92 7.94 -5.17
N ALA A 49 3.84 9.26 -4.90
CA ALA A 49 2.71 9.88 -4.23
C ALA A 49 1.36 9.69 -4.93
N ILE A 50 1.35 9.54 -6.26
CA ILE A 50 0.13 9.28 -7.05
C ILE A 50 -0.38 7.86 -6.74
N TYR A 51 0.49 6.85 -6.91
CA TYR A 51 0.15 5.46 -6.61
C TYR A 51 -0.20 5.25 -5.13
N GLN A 52 0.50 5.90 -4.20
CA GLN A 52 0.16 5.80 -2.78
C GLN A 52 -1.26 6.30 -2.46
N ARG A 53 -1.73 7.35 -3.14
CA ARG A 53 -3.09 7.87 -3.00
C ARG A 53 -4.12 6.89 -3.58
N GLN A 54 -3.87 6.36 -4.78
CA GLN A 54 -4.72 5.35 -5.39
C GLN A 54 -4.83 4.09 -4.51
N LEU A 55 -3.68 3.61 -4.03
CA LEU A 55 -3.56 2.45 -3.17
C LEU A 55 -4.32 2.65 -1.86
N ALA A 56 -4.22 3.82 -1.23
CA ALA A 56 -4.99 4.13 -0.03
C ALA A 56 -6.50 4.10 -0.28
N THR A 57 -6.96 4.60 -1.42
CA THR A 57 -8.38 4.54 -1.82
C THR A 57 -8.83 3.10 -2.08
N ALA A 58 -8.03 2.32 -2.81
CA ALA A 58 -8.31 0.91 -3.10
C ALA A 58 -8.38 0.07 -1.82
N ILE A 59 -7.41 0.21 -0.90
CA ILE A 59 -7.44 -0.47 0.40
C ILE A 59 -8.69 -0.11 1.19
N LYS A 60 -9.06 1.18 1.26
CA LYS A 60 -10.25 1.60 2.00
C LYS A 60 -11.52 0.97 1.42
N ARG A 61 -11.67 0.97 0.09
CA ARG A 61 -12.78 0.30 -0.61
C ARG A 61 -12.84 -1.19 -0.30
N ALA A 62 -11.71 -1.89 -0.39
CA ALA A 62 -11.61 -3.32 -0.08
C ALA A 62 -12.00 -3.63 1.38
N ARG A 63 -11.67 -2.75 2.33
CA ARG A 63 -12.06 -2.91 3.74
C ARG A 63 -13.57 -2.75 3.96
N PHE A 64 -14.20 -1.78 3.29
CA PHE A 64 -15.66 -1.62 3.36
C PHE A 64 -16.42 -2.85 2.83
N LEU A 65 -15.81 -3.61 1.92
CA LEU A 65 -16.33 -4.84 1.34
C LEU A 65 -15.89 -6.10 2.10
N ALA A 66 -15.27 -5.96 3.27
CA ALA A 66 -14.72 -7.07 4.07
C ALA A 66 -13.67 -7.95 3.35
N LEU A 67 -13.08 -7.48 2.24
CA LEU A 67 -12.01 -8.17 1.53
C LEU A 67 -10.66 -8.05 2.26
N LEU A 68 -10.50 -7.00 3.06
CA LEU A 68 -9.32 -6.74 3.87
C LEU A 68 -9.74 -6.33 5.29
N PRO A 69 -9.02 -6.80 6.33
CA PRO A 69 -9.34 -6.44 7.70
C PRO A 69 -8.91 -5.00 8.04
N TYR A 70 -9.62 -4.37 8.98
CA TYR A 70 -9.18 -3.11 9.61
C TYR A 70 -8.14 -3.34 10.70
N THR A 71 -8.28 -4.45 11.43
CA THR A 71 -7.41 -4.92 12.52
C THR A 71 -7.28 -6.44 12.47
N ASP A 72 -6.15 -6.90 12.97
CA ASP A 72 -5.85 -8.30 13.33
C ASP A 72 -6.77 -8.90 14.41
N GLN A 73 -7.63 -8.10 15.04
CA GLN A 73 -8.55 -8.54 16.10
C GLN A 73 -9.93 -8.98 15.59
N HIS A 74 -10.21 -8.88 14.28
CA HIS A 74 -11.46 -9.39 13.72
C HIS A 74 -11.46 -10.92 13.77
N LYS A 75 -12.28 -11.47 14.68
CA LYS A 75 -12.63 -12.89 14.77
C LYS A 75 -13.98 -13.14 14.11
#